data_AF-A0A8J1Z6G3-F1
#
_entry.id   AF-A0A8J1Z6G3-F1
#
_cell.length_a   1.000
_cell.length_b   1.000
_cell.length_c   1.000
_cell.angle_alpha   90.00
_cell.angle_beta   90.00
_cell.angle_gamma   90.00
#
_symmetry.space_group_name_H-M   'P 1'
#
loop_
_entity.id
_entity.type
_entity.pdbx_description
1 polymer ?
#
loop_
_entity_poly.entity_id
_entity_poly.type
_entity_poly.pdbx_seq_one_letter_code
_entity_poly.pdbx_strand_id
1 'polypeptide(L)'
;MLCRFGDNCPLMMDCPFAHSKTELLVHPAKFKTRCCDSFKCFDDNCCFLCGSYPNPSNCPYGTRCRFAHRRQELGNLLFRPSEENVQEITDEFLILKYKTKWCPHLYQHNWTYCVYAHNYQDYRRNPQVGYGPVPCPFWDPRDTAKSSYNDRCKFGAQCPFSHGSKERAYHPLNFKVSTCQDIGPGEDRAECTREPFCAFYHNDLDKRPIVPHVM
;
A
#
# COMPACT_ATOMS: atom_id res chain seq x y z
N MET A 1 -17.93 -8.64 -4.53
CA MET A 1 -18.53 -9.75 -3.75
C MET A 1 -19.37 -10.60 -4.69
N LEU A 2 -19.70 -11.84 -4.32
CA LEU A 2 -20.58 -12.67 -5.15
C LEU A 2 -22.04 -12.26 -4.96
N CYS A 3 -22.80 -12.25 -6.05
CA CYS A 3 -24.24 -12.08 -6.05
C CYS A 3 -24.87 -13.32 -5.42
N ARG A 4 -25.73 -13.10 -4.43
CA ARG A 4 -26.46 -14.16 -3.73
C ARG A 4 -27.47 -14.92 -4.61
N PHE A 5 -27.85 -14.34 -5.76
CA PHE A 5 -28.76 -14.97 -6.73
C PHE A 5 -28.02 -15.69 -7.87
N GLY A 6 -26.69 -15.56 -7.95
CA GLY A 6 -25.88 -16.18 -9.01
C GLY A 6 -26.45 -15.88 -10.40
N ASP A 7 -26.43 -16.87 -11.29
CA ASP A 7 -26.91 -16.72 -12.67
C ASP A 7 -28.42 -16.43 -12.78
N ASN A 8 -29.18 -16.61 -11.70
CA ASN A 8 -30.63 -16.31 -11.64
C ASN A 8 -30.91 -14.87 -11.17
N CYS A 9 -29.91 -13.99 -11.16
CA CYS A 9 -30.08 -12.61 -10.72
C CYS A 9 -31.00 -11.83 -11.68
N PRO A 10 -32.08 -11.22 -11.19
CA PRO A 10 -33.01 -10.46 -12.03
C PRO A 10 -32.39 -9.16 -12.59
N LEU A 11 -31.29 -8.68 -11.98
CA LEU A 11 -30.55 -7.51 -12.47
C LEU A 11 -29.57 -7.86 -13.60
N MET A 12 -29.31 -9.15 -13.85
CA MET A 12 -28.42 -9.64 -14.91
C MET A 12 -27.14 -8.79 -15.03
N MET A 13 -26.90 -8.17 -16.19
CA MET A 13 -25.69 -7.38 -16.47
C MET A 13 -25.58 -6.07 -15.67
N ASP A 14 -26.69 -5.58 -15.09
CA ASP A 14 -26.73 -4.35 -14.27
C ASP A 14 -26.48 -4.63 -12.77
N CYS A 15 -26.28 -5.90 -12.40
CA CYS A 15 -25.96 -6.26 -11.03
C CYS A 15 -24.56 -5.75 -10.62
N PRO A 16 -24.43 -5.02 -9.50
CA PRO A 16 -23.12 -4.55 -9.03
C PRO A 16 -22.26 -5.67 -8.39
N PHE A 17 -22.72 -6.92 -8.41
CA PHE A 17 -22.06 -8.08 -7.80
C PHE A 17 -21.81 -9.18 -8.84
N ALA A 18 -20.70 -9.91 -8.70
CA ALA A 18 -20.34 -10.99 -9.62
C ALA A 18 -21.22 -12.24 -9.42
N HIS A 19 -21.83 -12.78 -10.46
CA HIS A 19 -22.67 -13.99 -10.42
C HIS A 19 -21.88 -15.29 -10.37
N SER A 20 -20.62 -15.28 -10.81
CA SER A 20 -19.72 -16.43 -10.71
C SER A 20 -18.37 -16.06 -10.11
N LYS A 21 -17.64 -17.09 -9.64
CA LYS A 21 -16.24 -16.92 -9.25
C LYS A 21 -15.42 -16.37 -10.42
N THR A 22 -15.68 -16.85 -11.64
CA THR A 22 -15.01 -16.40 -12.87
C THR A 22 -15.24 -14.91 -13.12
N GLU A 23 -16.48 -14.44 -12.99
CA GLU A 23 -16.84 -13.03 -13.11
C GLU A 23 -16.14 -12.18 -12.03
N LEU A 24 -16.04 -12.68 -10.80
CA LEU A 24 -15.28 -12.03 -9.75
C LEU A 24 -13.77 -11.95 -10.07
N LEU A 25 -13.23 -12.86 -10.87
CA LEU A 25 -11.81 -12.83 -11.26
C LEU A 25 -11.51 -11.77 -12.31
N VAL A 26 -12.48 -11.47 -13.18
CA VAL A 26 -12.38 -10.45 -14.24
C VAL A 26 -12.89 -9.07 -13.80
N HIS A 27 -13.46 -8.96 -12.61
CA HIS A 27 -13.84 -7.68 -12.01
C HIS A 27 -12.62 -6.73 -11.92
N PRO A 28 -12.73 -5.43 -12.29
CA PRO A 28 -11.60 -4.49 -12.32
C PRO A 28 -10.79 -4.40 -11.01
N ALA A 29 -11.46 -4.52 -9.86
CA ALA A 29 -10.79 -4.55 -8.55
C ALA A 29 -10.01 -5.85 -8.22
N LYS A 30 -10.02 -6.85 -9.10
CA LYS A 30 -9.40 -8.18 -8.92
C LYS A 30 -8.61 -8.66 -10.14
N PHE A 31 -8.92 -8.15 -11.33
CA PHE A 31 -8.26 -8.49 -12.57
C PHE A 31 -7.00 -7.67 -12.74
N LYS A 32 -5.85 -8.33 -12.92
CA LYS A 32 -4.54 -7.69 -13.10
C LYS A 32 -4.18 -6.71 -11.99
N THR A 33 -4.64 -6.99 -10.77
CA THR A 33 -4.28 -6.18 -9.59
C THR A 33 -3.08 -6.73 -8.84
N ARG A 34 -2.47 -7.81 -9.32
CA ARG A 34 -1.37 -8.54 -8.67
C ARG A 34 -0.40 -9.12 -9.70
N CYS A 35 0.86 -9.22 -9.31
CA CYS A 35 1.91 -9.95 -9.98
C CYS A 35 1.77 -11.46 -9.73
N CYS A 36 2.44 -12.29 -10.53
CA CYS A 36 2.41 -13.74 -10.35
C CYS A 36 3.45 -14.18 -9.30
N ASP A 37 3.26 -15.37 -8.72
CA ASP A 37 4.06 -15.94 -7.64
C ASP A 37 5.12 -16.96 -8.13
N SER A 38 5.50 -16.93 -9.41
CA SER A 38 6.48 -17.89 -9.93
C SER A 38 7.90 -17.59 -9.41
N PHE A 39 8.46 -18.59 -8.74
CA PHE A 39 9.56 -18.58 -7.78
C PHE A 39 11.00 -18.28 -8.27
N LYS A 40 11.20 -17.52 -9.36
CA LYS A 40 12.55 -17.30 -9.89
C LYS A 40 12.85 -15.83 -10.11
N CYS A 41 13.63 -15.21 -9.20
CA CYS A 41 14.82 -14.41 -9.53
C CYS A 41 15.47 -13.71 -8.34
N PHE A 42 16.70 -13.27 -8.62
CA PHE A 42 17.75 -12.83 -7.71
C PHE A 42 18.15 -11.34 -7.84
N ASP A 43 17.39 -10.49 -8.57
CA ASP A 43 17.79 -9.09 -8.81
C ASP A 43 16.69 -8.05 -8.47
N ASP A 44 17.16 -6.87 -8.03
CA ASP A 44 16.39 -5.79 -7.39
C ASP A 44 15.44 -4.97 -8.29
N ASN A 45 15.37 -5.26 -9.59
CA ASN A 45 14.49 -4.55 -10.54
C ASN A 45 13.33 -5.42 -11.08
N CYS A 46 13.06 -6.54 -10.42
CA CYS A 46 12.16 -7.56 -10.95
C CYS A 46 10.70 -7.42 -10.47
N CYS A 47 9.92 -6.65 -11.22
CA CYS A 47 8.48 -6.88 -11.28
C CYS A 47 8.21 -8.20 -12.03
N PHE A 48 7.99 -9.33 -11.34
CA PHE A 48 7.46 -10.55 -12.00
C PHE A 48 5.96 -10.48 -12.19
N LEU A 49 5.64 -9.64 -13.14
CA LEU A 49 4.69 -9.93 -14.21
C LEU A 49 4.65 -11.42 -14.55
N CYS A 50 3.48 -12.01 -14.84
CA CYS A 50 3.24 -13.43 -15.15
C CYS A 50 4.54 -14.24 -15.30
N GLY A 51 5.06 -14.76 -14.18
CA GLY A 51 6.48 -15.12 -14.09
C GLY A 51 6.87 -16.31 -14.95
N SER A 52 5.88 -17.06 -15.44
CA SER A 52 6.08 -18.11 -16.43
C SER A 52 6.07 -17.59 -17.88
N TYR A 53 5.39 -16.47 -18.16
CA TYR A 53 5.17 -15.96 -19.51
C TYR A 53 5.11 -14.43 -19.50
N PRO A 54 6.24 -13.70 -19.59
CA PRO A 54 6.24 -12.24 -19.61
C PRO A 54 5.52 -11.64 -20.82
N ASN A 55 5.27 -12.43 -21.87
CA ASN A 55 4.47 -12.05 -23.02
C ASN A 55 3.11 -12.78 -22.99
N PRO A 56 1.97 -12.07 -23.04
CA PRO A 56 0.65 -12.68 -23.16
C PRO A 56 0.56 -13.71 -24.30
N SER A 57 1.27 -13.51 -25.41
CA SER A 57 1.26 -14.43 -26.55
C SER A 57 1.81 -15.83 -26.22
N ASN A 58 2.68 -15.93 -25.21
CA ASN A 58 3.26 -17.20 -24.77
C ASN A 58 2.51 -17.78 -23.56
N CYS A 59 1.61 -16.99 -22.95
CA CYS A 59 0.84 -17.41 -21.80
C CYS A 59 -0.33 -18.31 -22.23
N PRO A 60 -0.54 -19.49 -21.60
CA PRO A 60 -1.68 -20.36 -21.92
C PRO A 60 -3.03 -19.68 -21.64
N TYR A 61 -3.04 -18.66 -20.79
CA TYR A 61 -4.22 -17.83 -20.49
C TYR A 61 -4.30 -16.57 -21.36
N GLY A 62 -3.29 -16.28 -22.18
CA GLY A 62 -3.27 -15.15 -23.09
C GLY A 62 -3.54 -13.81 -22.41
N THR A 63 -4.29 -12.96 -23.09
CA THR A 63 -4.77 -11.66 -22.57
C THR A 63 -5.76 -11.79 -21.40
N ARG A 64 -6.33 -13.00 -21.19
CA ARG A 64 -7.27 -13.33 -20.10
C ARG A 64 -6.56 -13.78 -18.82
N CYS A 65 -5.23 -13.85 -18.80
CA CYS A 65 -4.50 -14.11 -17.56
C CYS A 65 -4.89 -13.08 -16.50
N ARG A 66 -5.14 -13.58 -15.29
CA ARG A 66 -5.51 -12.74 -14.15
C ARG A 66 -4.35 -11.92 -13.59
N PHE A 67 -3.12 -12.36 -13.85
CA PHE A 67 -1.92 -11.66 -13.42
C PHE A 67 -1.48 -10.69 -14.50
N ALA A 68 -0.88 -9.58 -14.09
CA ALA A 68 -0.28 -8.65 -15.02
C ALA A 68 0.93 -9.29 -15.70
N HIS A 69 1.11 -9.12 -17.02
CA HIS A 69 2.31 -9.55 -17.76
C HIS A 69 3.28 -8.39 -18.06
N ARG A 70 2.86 -7.15 -17.81
CA ARG A 70 3.73 -5.97 -17.83
C ARG A 70 3.31 -4.90 -16.85
N ARG A 71 4.20 -3.99 -16.48
CA ARG A 71 3.93 -2.94 -15.47
C ARG A 71 2.67 -2.15 -15.82
N GLN A 72 2.49 -1.86 -17.12
CA GLN A 72 1.35 -1.13 -17.65
C GLN A 72 0.02 -1.84 -17.39
N GLU A 73 0.01 -3.16 -17.20
CA GLU A 73 -1.19 -3.93 -16.89
C GLU A 73 -1.65 -3.78 -15.44
N LEU A 74 -0.79 -3.34 -14.51
CA LEU A 74 -1.15 -3.01 -13.13
C LEU A 74 -1.76 -1.60 -13.01
N GLY A 75 -1.66 -0.80 -14.08
CA GLY A 75 -2.21 0.56 -14.15
C GLY A 75 -1.80 1.43 -12.96
N ASN A 76 -2.79 2.04 -12.32
CA ASN A 76 -2.58 2.98 -11.21
C ASN A 76 -2.27 2.32 -9.87
N LEU A 77 -2.12 1.00 -9.80
CA LEU A 77 -1.80 0.29 -8.56
C LEU A 77 -0.34 0.45 -8.16
N LEU A 78 0.53 0.74 -9.12
CA LEU A 78 1.93 1.01 -8.86
C LEU A 78 2.20 2.51 -8.67
N PHE A 79 3.25 2.83 -7.92
CA PHE A 79 3.89 4.14 -7.92
C PHE A 79 4.69 4.32 -9.22
N ARG A 80 5.45 5.40 -9.37
CA ARG A 80 6.43 5.52 -10.47
C ARG A 80 7.68 4.68 -10.14
N PRO A 81 8.47 4.24 -11.15
CA PRO A 81 9.70 3.49 -10.88
C PRO A 81 10.67 4.21 -9.93
N SER A 82 10.85 5.53 -10.10
CA SER A 82 11.66 6.36 -9.19
C SER A 82 11.12 6.40 -7.75
N GLU A 83 9.81 6.25 -7.58
CA GLU A 83 9.14 6.23 -6.27
C GLU A 83 9.18 4.85 -5.59
N GLU A 84 9.58 3.82 -6.32
CA GLU A 84 9.84 2.48 -5.78
C GLU A 84 11.34 2.24 -5.55
N ASN A 85 12.20 3.06 -6.17
CA ASN A 85 13.62 3.02 -5.95
C ASN A 85 13.97 3.61 -4.58
N VAL A 86 14.42 2.75 -3.67
CA VAL A 86 14.89 3.08 -2.31
C VAL A 86 15.92 4.21 -2.31
N GLN A 87 16.79 4.30 -3.33
CA GLN A 87 17.82 5.34 -3.41
C GLN A 87 17.29 6.72 -3.85
N GLU A 88 16.07 6.78 -4.39
CA GLU A 88 15.44 8.00 -4.92
C GLU A 88 14.24 8.47 -4.07
N ILE A 89 14.00 7.84 -2.92
CA ILE A 89 12.88 8.18 -2.04
C ILE A 89 13.05 9.59 -1.46
N THR A 90 12.00 10.39 -1.60
CA THR A 90 11.93 11.76 -1.08
C THR A 90 10.98 11.87 0.11
N ASP A 91 11.18 12.89 0.94
CA ASP A 91 10.23 13.25 2.00
C ASP A 91 8.82 13.49 1.47
N GLU A 92 8.68 14.10 0.29
CA GLU A 92 7.38 14.31 -0.35
C GLU A 92 6.68 12.97 -0.64
N PHE A 93 7.42 11.99 -1.15
CA PHE A 93 6.89 10.64 -1.35
C PHE A 93 6.49 9.99 -0.02
N LEU A 94 7.34 10.09 1.02
CA LEU A 94 7.07 9.54 2.34
C LEU A 94 5.80 10.13 2.97
N ILE A 95 5.64 11.45 2.85
CA ILE A 95 4.47 12.17 3.37
C ILE A 95 3.22 11.87 2.53
N LEU A 96 3.29 11.85 1.20
CA LEU A 96 2.08 11.80 0.36
C LEU A 96 1.68 10.39 -0.08
N LYS A 97 2.60 9.44 -0.17
CA LYS A 97 2.39 8.18 -0.91
C LYS A 97 2.84 6.92 -0.19
N TYR A 98 3.83 6.97 0.69
CA TYR A 98 4.34 5.78 1.36
C TYR A 98 3.24 4.98 2.05
N LYS A 99 3.19 3.66 1.75
CA LYS A 99 2.19 2.68 2.22
C LYS A 99 0.73 3.02 1.92
N THR A 100 0.46 3.91 0.95
CA THR A 100 -0.91 4.27 0.54
C THR A 100 -1.56 3.32 -0.45
N LYS A 101 -0.75 2.45 -1.06
CA LYS A 101 -1.19 1.42 -2.00
C LYS A 101 -0.84 0.04 -1.45
N TRP A 102 -1.71 -0.93 -1.70
CA TRP A 102 -1.48 -2.33 -1.36
C TRP A 102 -0.41 -2.93 -2.25
N CYS A 103 0.45 -3.76 -1.66
CA CYS A 103 1.53 -4.42 -2.38
C CYS A 103 0.94 -5.37 -3.44
N PRO A 104 1.24 -5.16 -4.74
CA PRO A 104 0.78 -6.04 -5.80
C PRO A 104 1.69 -7.28 -5.96
N HIS A 105 2.85 -7.29 -5.29
CA HIS A 105 3.83 -8.37 -5.35
C HIS A 105 3.36 -9.56 -4.50
N LEU A 106 3.22 -10.73 -5.13
CA LEU A 106 2.84 -11.97 -4.44
C LEU A 106 4.04 -12.78 -3.94
N TYR A 107 5.21 -12.57 -4.53
CA TYR A 107 6.45 -13.24 -4.12
C TYR A 107 6.98 -12.70 -2.80
N GLN A 108 7.78 -13.52 -2.11
CA GLN A 108 8.45 -13.13 -0.87
C GLN A 108 9.50 -12.06 -1.15
N HIS A 109 9.44 -10.95 -0.41
CA HIS A 109 10.40 -9.85 -0.49
C HIS A 109 10.53 -9.18 0.87
N ASN A 110 11.54 -8.33 1.03
CA ASN A 110 11.75 -7.61 2.28
C ASN A 110 10.69 -6.50 2.44
N TRP A 111 9.76 -6.69 3.39
CA TRP A 111 8.68 -5.73 3.64
C TRP A 111 9.18 -4.44 4.29
N THR A 112 10.35 -4.47 4.95
CA THR A 112 10.99 -3.29 5.54
C THR A 112 11.35 -2.26 4.46
N TYR A 113 11.81 -2.73 3.30
CA TYR A 113 12.19 -1.87 2.17
C TYR A 113 11.09 -1.65 1.13
N CYS A 114 9.94 -2.31 1.29
CA CYS A 114 8.84 -2.17 0.36
C CYS A 114 8.02 -0.92 0.66
N VAL A 115 7.78 -0.08 -0.35
CA VAL A 115 6.99 1.16 -0.22
C VAL A 115 5.48 0.93 -0.17
N TYR A 116 5.02 -0.31 -0.40
CA TYR A 116 3.62 -0.70 -0.41
C TYR A 116 3.18 -1.36 0.90
N ALA A 117 1.88 -1.30 1.20
CA ALA A 117 1.28 -1.92 2.37
C ALA A 117 1.05 -3.43 2.20
N HIS A 118 1.38 -4.22 3.24
CA HIS A 118 1.15 -5.67 3.24
C HIS A 118 0.01 -6.13 4.14
N ASN A 119 -0.35 -5.32 5.12
CA ASN A 119 -1.44 -5.60 6.06
C ASN A 119 -2.12 -4.29 6.49
N TYR A 120 -3.18 -4.40 7.27
CA TYR A 120 -3.95 -3.23 7.72
C TYR A 120 -3.22 -2.36 8.73
N GLN A 121 -2.21 -2.88 9.43
CA GLN A 121 -1.36 -2.10 10.32
C GLN A 121 -0.34 -1.25 9.56
N ASP A 122 0.06 -1.71 8.37
CA ASP A 122 1.00 -1.03 7.47
C ASP A 122 0.27 -0.09 6.51
N TYR A 123 -0.98 -0.41 6.14
CA TYR A 123 -1.78 0.43 5.25
C TYR A 123 -2.04 1.81 5.84
N ARG A 124 -1.77 2.81 5.01
CA ARG A 124 -1.97 4.23 5.31
C ARG A 124 -2.98 4.80 4.33
N ARG A 125 -4.01 5.52 4.79
CA ARG A 125 -4.87 6.27 3.87
C ARG A 125 -4.08 7.38 3.19
N ASN A 126 -4.48 7.72 1.97
CA ASN A 126 -3.92 8.88 1.28
C ASN A 126 -4.22 10.15 2.11
N PRO A 127 -3.23 10.97 2.50
CA PRO A 127 -3.47 12.16 3.34
C PRO A 127 -4.41 13.18 2.69
N GLN A 128 -4.64 13.12 1.37
CA GLN A 128 -5.63 13.94 0.67
C GLN A 128 -7.07 13.70 1.14
N VAL A 129 -7.35 12.60 1.85
CA VAL A 129 -8.67 12.39 2.48
C VAL A 129 -8.88 13.26 3.73
N GLY A 130 -7.84 13.96 4.21
CA GLY A 130 -7.97 14.96 5.27
C GLY A 130 -8.12 14.39 6.69
N TYR A 131 -7.63 13.18 6.96
CA TYR A 131 -7.55 12.68 8.34
C TYR A 131 -6.48 13.47 9.12
N GLY A 132 -6.73 13.74 10.40
CA GLY A 132 -5.82 14.46 11.29
C GLY A 132 -4.78 13.57 11.97
N PRO A 133 -3.79 14.18 12.67
CA PRO A 133 -2.66 13.46 13.29
C PRO A 133 -3.02 12.72 14.58
N VAL A 134 -4.20 12.99 15.14
CA VAL A 134 -4.64 12.43 16.42
C VAL A 134 -5.11 10.98 16.21
N PRO A 135 -4.71 10.00 17.06
CA PRO A 135 -5.17 8.62 16.97
C PRO A 135 -6.68 8.47 17.12
N CYS A 136 -7.29 7.60 16.31
CA CYS A 136 -8.70 7.26 16.42
C CYS A 136 -8.95 6.38 17.65
N PRO A 137 -9.90 6.75 18.54
CA PRO A 137 -10.23 5.93 19.71
C PRO A 137 -10.97 4.63 19.36
N PHE A 138 -11.51 4.52 18.13
CA PHE A 138 -12.24 3.34 17.65
C PHE A 138 -11.37 2.38 16.84
N TRP A 139 -10.11 2.73 16.58
CA TRP A 139 -9.19 1.89 15.83
C TRP A 139 -8.34 1.04 16.78
N ASP A 140 -8.63 -0.27 16.84
CA ASP A 140 -7.78 -1.22 17.56
C ASP A 140 -6.70 -1.79 16.62
N PRO A 141 -5.41 -1.44 16.80
CA PRO A 141 -4.33 -1.95 15.96
C PRO A 141 -4.08 -3.47 16.14
N ARG A 142 -4.57 -4.06 17.23
CA ARG A 142 -4.39 -5.49 17.56
C ARG A 142 -5.50 -6.37 17.00
N ASP A 143 -6.61 -5.78 16.56
CA ASP A 143 -7.72 -6.53 15.99
C ASP A 143 -7.34 -7.06 14.61
N THR A 144 -6.96 -8.33 14.55
CA THR A 144 -6.66 -9.05 13.31
C THR A 144 -7.87 -9.82 12.77
N ALA A 145 -8.96 -9.93 13.54
CA ALA A 145 -10.14 -10.72 13.20
C ALA A 145 -10.98 -10.07 12.10
N LYS A 146 -10.95 -8.75 11.99
CA LYS A 146 -11.72 -8.00 10.99
C LYS A 146 -11.11 -8.07 9.59
N SER A 147 -11.92 -8.52 8.63
CA SER A 147 -11.50 -8.78 7.25
C SER A 147 -11.50 -7.53 6.36
N SER A 148 -12.36 -6.55 6.63
CA SER A 148 -12.47 -5.29 5.88
C SER A 148 -11.96 -4.08 6.66
N TYR A 149 -11.41 -3.09 5.95
CA TYR A 149 -11.01 -1.81 6.54
C TYR A 149 -12.18 -1.10 7.23
N ASN A 150 -13.36 -1.11 6.61
CA ASN A 150 -14.53 -0.40 7.11
C ASN A 150 -15.09 -1.00 8.42
N ASP A 151 -14.82 -2.26 8.69
CA ASP A 151 -15.29 -2.90 9.93
C ASP A 151 -14.41 -2.49 11.12
N ARG A 152 -13.18 -2.03 10.86
CA ARG A 152 -12.17 -1.69 11.87
C ARG A 152 -12.40 -0.36 12.56
N CYS A 153 -13.16 0.53 11.93
CA CYS A 153 -13.56 1.81 12.51
C CYS A 153 -14.99 2.13 12.08
N LYS A 154 -15.82 2.59 13.01
CA LYS A 154 -17.21 2.97 12.71
C LYS A 154 -17.34 4.09 11.66
N PHE A 155 -16.29 4.89 11.46
CA PHE A 155 -16.22 5.95 10.45
C PHE A 155 -15.51 5.50 9.15
N GLY A 156 -15.02 4.26 9.10
CA GLY A 156 -14.37 3.66 7.94
C GLY A 156 -13.24 4.52 7.35
N ALA A 157 -13.16 4.55 6.03
CA ALA A 157 -12.14 5.31 5.30
C ALA A 157 -12.19 6.84 5.53
N GLN A 158 -13.36 7.39 5.87
CA GLN A 158 -13.58 8.83 6.06
C GLN A 158 -13.36 9.30 7.51
N CYS A 159 -12.83 8.44 8.38
CA CYS A 159 -12.52 8.82 9.76
C CYS A 159 -11.59 10.05 9.81
N PRO A 160 -11.94 11.11 10.56
CA PRO A 160 -11.09 12.31 10.65
C PRO A 160 -9.87 12.11 11.56
N PHE A 161 -9.72 10.96 12.21
CA PHE A 161 -8.59 10.62 13.07
C PHE A 161 -7.67 9.62 12.38
N SER A 162 -6.39 9.60 12.73
CA SER A 162 -5.41 8.64 12.22
C SER A 162 -5.68 7.20 12.70
N HIS A 163 -5.41 6.25 11.81
CA HIS A 163 -5.51 4.81 12.00
C HIS A 163 -4.12 4.18 11.93
N GLY A 164 -3.69 3.59 13.04
CA GLY A 164 -2.40 2.91 13.13
C GLY A 164 -1.18 3.84 13.20
N SER A 165 -0.01 3.24 13.34
CA SER A 165 1.25 3.96 13.55
C SER A 165 1.74 4.69 12.30
N LYS A 166 1.53 4.12 11.11
CA LYS A 166 1.97 4.71 9.83
C LYS A 166 1.22 5.99 9.49
N GLU A 167 -0.10 6.03 9.66
CA GLU A 167 -0.84 7.27 9.42
C GLU A 167 -0.39 8.42 10.33
N ARG A 168 -0.10 8.10 11.60
CA ARG A 168 0.40 9.08 12.57
C ARG A 168 1.82 9.52 12.27
N ALA A 169 2.75 8.60 12.06
CA ALA A 169 4.17 8.91 11.90
C ALA A 169 4.47 9.69 10.60
N TYR A 170 3.80 9.33 9.50
CA TYR A 170 3.96 9.98 8.20
C TYR A 170 2.90 11.05 7.93
N HIS A 171 2.14 11.47 8.96
CA HIS A 171 1.22 12.60 8.81
C HIS A 171 2.03 13.87 8.49
N PRO A 172 1.57 14.77 7.59
CA PRO A 172 2.30 16.00 7.25
C PRO A 172 2.72 16.86 8.46
N LEU A 173 1.93 16.84 9.53
CA LEU A 173 2.20 17.56 10.78
C LEU A 173 3.14 16.83 11.77
N ASN A 174 3.41 15.53 11.57
CA ASN A 174 4.19 14.70 12.49
C ASN A 174 5.49 14.16 11.87
N PHE A 175 5.59 14.13 10.55
CA PHE A 175 6.75 13.57 9.86
C PHE A 175 7.99 14.44 10.10
N LYS A 176 9.06 13.82 10.60
CA LYS A 176 10.36 14.42 10.95
C LYS A 176 10.29 15.65 11.86
N VAL A 177 9.30 15.70 12.77
CA VAL A 177 9.23 16.75 13.82
C VAL A 177 9.79 16.29 15.17
N SER A 178 10.00 14.98 15.36
CA SER A 178 10.57 14.38 16.56
C SER A 178 11.85 13.62 16.21
N THR A 179 12.81 13.59 17.15
CA THR A 179 14.11 12.93 16.96
C THR A 179 13.94 11.42 16.88
N CYS A 180 14.76 10.77 16.06
CA CYS A 180 14.87 9.32 16.06
C CYS A 180 15.48 8.85 17.39
N GLN A 181 15.01 7.71 17.89
CA GLN A 181 15.51 7.08 19.12
C GLN A 181 16.32 5.81 18.86
N ASP A 182 16.37 5.35 17.61
CA ASP A 182 17.10 4.12 17.24
C ASP A 182 18.61 4.35 17.09
N ILE A 183 19.03 5.61 16.95
CA ILE A 183 20.44 6.00 16.85
C ILE A 183 20.73 7.12 17.84
N GLY A 184 21.95 7.13 18.37
CA GLY A 184 22.46 8.13 19.29
C GLY A 184 22.81 9.47 18.62
N PRO A 185 22.98 10.56 19.40
CA PRO A 185 23.43 11.84 18.88
C PRO A 185 24.81 11.72 18.20
N GLY A 186 24.91 12.13 16.95
CA GLY A 186 26.17 12.10 16.18
C GLY A 186 26.46 10.79 15.44
N GLU A 187 25.59 9.79 15.55
CA GLU A 187 25.66 8.57 14.72
C GLU A 187 25.20 8.84 13.29
N ASP A 188 25.75 8.10 12.33
CA ASP A 188 25.37 8.24 10.92
C ASP A 188 23.92 7.79 10.75
N ARG A 189 23.12 8.58 10.01
CA ARG A 189 21.76 8.20 9.62
C ARG A 189 21.73 6.80 9.01
N ALA A 190 22.78 6.40 8.28
CA ALA A 190 22.91 5.09 7.64
C ALA A 190 22.83 3.91 8.64
N GLU A 191 23.05 4.16 9.93
CA GLU A 191 22.94 3.16 10.99
C GLU A 191 21.51 2.96 11.48
N CYS A 192 20.59 3.89 11.16
CA CYS A 192 19.19 3.72 11.51
C CYS A 192 18.54 2.63 10.66
N THR A 193 18.06 1.57 11.32
CA THR A 193 17.39 0.43 10.69
C THR A 193 16.12 0.79 9.90
N ARG A 194 15.60 2.00 10.08
CA ARG A 194 14.41 2.51 9.38
C ARG A 194 14.75 3.32 8.14
N GLU A 195 16.02 3.69 7.92
CA GLU A 195 16.42 4.40 6.69
C GLU A 195 16.22 3.52 5.44
N PRO A 196 15.83 4.13 4.29
CA PRO A 196 15.57 5.55 4.07
C PRO A 196 14.14 6.00 4.46
N PHE A 197 13.37 5.17 5.15
CA PHE A 197 11.96 5.38 5.45
C PHE A 197 11.70 5.99 6.84
N CYS A 198 12.72 6.45 7.57
CA CYS A 198 12.52 6.89 8.94
C CYS A 198 11.59 8.12 8.99
N ALA A 199 10.58 8.07 9.85
CA ALA A 199 9.63 9.17 10.04
C ALA A 199 10.09 10.20 11.08
N PHE A 200 11.26 9.98 11.67
CA PHE A 200 11.85 10.82 12.70
C PHE A 200 13.13 11.44 12.16
N TYR A 201 13.49 12.63 12.62
CA TYR A 201 14.69 13.29 12.15
C TYR A 201 15.94 12.75 12.85
N HIS A 202 17.05 12.68 12.12
CA HIS A 202 18.35 12.25 12.67
C HIS A 202 19.28 13.41 13.03
N ASN A 203 19.05 14.60 12.46
CA ASN A 203 19.81 15.82 12.74
C ASN A 203 18.97 17.05 12.37
N ASP A 204 19.50 18.25 12.62
CA ASP A 204 18.79 19.51 12.35
C ASP A 204 18.54 19.79 10.86
N LEU A 205 19.33 19.22 9.94
CA LEU A 205 19.09 19.35 8.49
C LEU A 205 17.88 18.53 8.04
N ASP A 206 17.62 17.42 8.74
CA ASP A 206 16.50 16.52 8.48
C ASP A 206 15.21 16.92 9.25
N LYS A 207 15.34 17.85 10.20
CA LYS A 207 14.26 18.28 11.06
C LYS A 207 13.29 19.19 10.32
N ARG A 208 12.02 18.79 10.28
CA ARG A 208 10.93 19.60 9.72
C ARG A 208 10.35 20.55 10.77
N PRO A 209 9.89 21.74 10.36
CA PRO A 209 9.28 22.70 11.28
C PRO A 209 7.95 22.15 11.82
N ILE A 210 7.66 22.48 13.08
CA ILE A 210 6.36 22.19 13.69
C ILE A 210 5.35 23.16 13.11
N VAL A 211 4.38 22.64 12.36
CA VAL A 211 3.24 23.43 11.86
C VAL A 211 2.08 23.24 12.84
N PRO A 212 1.56 24.30 13.48
CA PRO A 212 0.44 24.18 14.40
C PRO A 212 -0.78 23.61 13.68
N HIS A 213 -1.42 22.59 14.26
CA HIS A 213 -2.74 22.17 13.79
C HIS A 213 -3.76 23.21 14.25
N VAL A 214 -4.21 24.06 13.33
CA VAL A 214 -5.39 24.89 13.57
C VAL A 214 -6.59 23.94 13.48
N MET A 215 -7.32 23.78 14.59
CA MET A 215 -8.54 22.97 14.66
C MET A 215 -9.71 23.72 14.03
#